data_AF-A0AAN2PF23-F1
#
_entry.id   AF-A0AAN2PF23-F1
#
_cell.length_a   1.000
_cell.length_b   1.000
_cell.length_c   1.000
_cell.angle_alpha   90.00
_cell.angle_beta   90.00
_cell.angle_gamma   90.00
#
_symmetry.space_group_name_H-M   'P 1'
#
loop_
_entity.id
_entity.type
_entity.pdbx_description
1 polymer ?
#
loop_
_entity_poly.entity_id
_entity_poly.type
_entity_poly.pdbx_seq_one_letter_code
_entity_poly.pdbx_strand_id
1 'polypeptide(L)' 'MKLITICQHCKGKGKTRYLQFFSRDCNHCNGQGKAVKDMSNLRNQAKNI' A
#
# COMPACT_ATOMS: atom_id res chain seq x y z
N MET A 1 -6.58 15.08 -7.86
CA MET A 1 -5.15 14.74 -7.68
C MET A 1 -5.08 13.46 -6.85
N LYS A 2 -4.47 12.39 -7.38
CA LYS A 2 -4.40 11.08 -6.70
C LYS A 2 -3.11 11.02 -5.89
N LEU A 3 -3.21 10.75 -4.59
CA LEU A 3 -2.03 10.57 -3.76
C LEU A 3 -1.60 9.11 -3.85
N ILE A 4 -0.53 8.85 -4.59
CA ILE A 4 0.06 7.53 -4.68
C ILE A 4 1.04 7.40 -3.54
N THR A 5 0.71 6.56 -2.56
CA THR A 5 1.58 6.27 -1.41
C THR A 5 2.17 4.88 -1.57
N ILE A 6 3.48 4.75 -1.35
CA ILE A 6 4.17 3.47 -1.46
C ILE A 6 3.75 2.60 -0.28
N CYS A 7 3.37 1.34 -0.52
CA CYS A 7 3.07 0.43 0.57
C CYS A 7 4.35 0.14 1.36
N GLN A 8 4.37 0.54 2.64
CA GLN A 8 5.55 0.39 3.49
C GLN A 8 5.84 -1.09 3.81
N HIS A 9 4.80 -1.93 3.89
CA HIS A 9 4.95 -3.36 4.19
C HIS A 9 5.72 -4.13 3.11
N CYS A 10 5.47 -3.85 1.83
CA CYS A 10 6.23 -4.44 0.73
C CYS A 10 7.26 -3.50 0.11
N LYS A 11 7.48 -2.32 0.70
CA LYS A 11 8.38 -1.25 0.20
C LYS A 11 8.21 -0.98 -1.31
N GLY A 12 6.96 -0.93 -1.80
CA GLY A 12 6.71 -0.68 -3.22
C GLY A 12 6.75 -1.90 -4.14
N LYS A 13 7.17 -3.08 -3.66
CA LYS A 13 7.34 -4.26 -4.50
C LYS A 13 6.03 -4.97 -4.88
N GLY A 14 4.96 -4.76 -4.13
CA GLY A 14 3.67 -5.44 -4.29
C GLY A 14 3.64 -6.87 -3.76
N LYS A 15 4.80 -7.46 -3.54
CA LYS A 15 4.97 -8.85 -3.10
C LYS A 15 5.94 -8.93 -1.94
N THR A 16 5.67 -9.85 -1.02
CA THR A 16 6.50 -10.20 0.12
C THR A 16 7.12 -11.57 -0.13
N ARG A 17 8.44 -11.68 0.04
CA ARG A 17 9.15 -12.97 -0.08
C ARG A 17 8.91 -13.76 1.20
N TYR A 18 8.31 -14.94 1.06
CA TYR A 18 8.01 -15.83 2.18
C TYR A 18 9.04 -16.95 2.30
N LEU A 19 9.53 -17.45 1.17
CA LEU A 19 10.57 -18.48 1.07
C LEU A 19 11.53 -18.12 -0.07
N GLN A 20 12.68 -18.80 -0.13
CA GLN A 20 13.77 -18.48 -1.08
C GLN A 20 13.28 -18.43 -2.54
N PHE A 21 12.27 -19.23 -2.92
CA PHE A 21 11.65 -19.21 -4.25
C PHE A 21 10.16 -18.87 -4.25
N PHE A 22 9.57 -18.56 -3.08
CA PHE A 22 8.14 -18.28 -2.96
C PHE A 22 7.92 -16.83 -2.53
N SER A 23 7.31 -16.06 -3.43
CA SER A 23 6.81 -14.72 -3.18
C SER A 23 5.30 -14.74 -3.19
N ARG A 24 4.69 -14.10 -2.20
CA ARG A 24 3.23 -13.95 -2.10
C ARG A 24 2.88 -12.49 -2.25
N ASP A 25 1.71 -12.22 -2.80
CA ASP A 25 1.20 -10.85 -2.87
C ASP A 25 1.08 -10.25 -1.49
N CYS A 26 1.45 -8.98 -1.38
CA CYS A 26 1.36 -8.28 -0.11
C CYS A 26 -0.11 -7.98 0.18
N ASN A 27 -0.67 -8.67 1.18
CA ASN A 27 -2.07 -8.50 1.59
C ASN A 27 -2.45 -7.04 1.89
N HIS A 28 -1.51 -6.24 2.40
CA HIS A 28 -1.77 -4.82 2.73
C HIS A 28 -2.00 -3.92 1.51
N CYS A 29 -1.47 -4.29 0.35
CA CYS A 29 -1.67 -3.52 -0.89
C CYS A 29 -2.24 -4.37 -2.02
N ASN A 30 -2.72 -5.57 -1.70
CA ASN A 30 -3.31 -6.54 -2.62
C ASN A 30 -2.45 -6.75 -3.90
N GLY A 31 -1.14 -6.90 -3.74
CA GLY A 31 -0.24 -7.11 -4.89
C GLY A 31 0.21 -5.82 -5.61
N GLN A 32 -0.39 -4.66 -5.33
CA GLN A 32 -0.17 -3.45 -6.14
C GLN A 32 1.14 -2.71 -5.83
N GLY A 33 1.69 -2.89 -4.63
CA GLY A 33 2.90 -2.20 -4.16
C GLY A 33 2.68 -0.74 -3.77
N LYS A 34 1.55 -0.17 -4.15
CA LYS A 34 1.15 1.21 -3.88
C LYS A 34 -0.29 1.25 -3.41
N ALA A 35 -0.57 2.12 -2.46
CA ALA A 35 -1.91 2.49 -2.07
C ALA A 35 -2.25 3.81 -2.76
N VAL A 36 -3.26 3.77 -3.63
CA VAL A 36 -3.82 4.99 -4.23
C VAL A 36 -4.86 5.52 -3.26
N LYS A 37 -4.52 6.57 -2.53
CA LYS A 37 -5.50 7.32 -1.73
C LYS A 37 -6.02 8.45 -2.61
N ASP A 38 -7.31 8.43 -2.92
CA ASP A 38 -7.96 9.61 -3.47
C ASP A 38 -7.91 10.72 -2.42
N MET A 39 -7.33 11.87 -2.77
CA MET A 39 -7.10 12.98 -1.85
C MET A 39 -8.42 13.50 -1.23
N SER A 40 -9.55 13.21 -1.89
CA SER A 40 -10.92 13.42 -1.42
C SER A 40 -11.20 12.75 -0.06
N ASN A 41 -10.60 11.60 0.23
CA ASN A 41 -10.82 10.85 1.48
C ASN A 41 -9.82 11.18 2.60
N LEU A 42 -8.71 11.88 2.28
CA LEU A 42 -7.68 12.20 3.28
C LEU A 42 -8.15 13.28 4.26
N ARG A 43 -9.02 14.20 3.81
CA ARG A 43 -9.54 15.32 4.61
C ARG A 43 -10.42 14.87 5.80
N ASN A 44 -10.98 13.66 5.74
CA ASN A 44 -11.85 13.13 6.81
C ASN A 44 -11.09 12.31 7.87
N GLN A 45 -9.82 11.93 7.64
CA GLN A 45 -9.02 11.20 8.64
C GLN A 45 -8.15 12.11 9.52
N ALA A 46 -7.90 13.35 9.12
CA ALA A 46 -7.14 14.33 9.92
C ALA A 46 -7.99 15.15 10.91
N LYS A 47 -9.30 14.85 11.03
CA LYS A 47 -10.25 15.54 11.94
C LYS A 47 -10.60 14.74 13.21
N ASN A 48 -9.86 13.67 13.50
CA ASN A 48 -10.02 12.85 14.71
C ASN A 48 -8.65 12.61 15.39
N ILE A 49 -7.87 13.69 15.54
CA ILE A 49 -6.78 13.81 16.53
C ILE A 49 -6.96 15.15 17.21
#